data_AF-A0A8T4TI40-F1
#
_entry.id   AF-A0A8T4TI40-F1
#
_cell.length_a   1.000
_cell.length_b   1.000
_cell.length_c   1.000
_cell.angle_alpha   90.00
_cell.angle_beta   90.00
_cell.angle_gamma   90.00
#
_symmetry.space_group_name_H-M   'P 1'
#
loop_
_entity.id
_entity.type
_entity.pdbx_description
1 polymer ?
#
loop_
_entity_poly.entity_id
_entity_poly.type
_entity_poly.pdbx_seq_one_letter_code
_entity_poly.pdbx_strand_id
1 'polypeptide(L)'
;MKRSQTEASSISAFIFLMALFIVIYVLLIPPADREELLGGNTTKNGGGEGVLDKRILLEQEPGRLKITDDDSIIHDIASINLYQKDEPKINDLANSLYLEKSLLSETKRNLMFNVDDLENIEKASLIFVALEGKGSLKINLNGIDIYNSYSEGLTDIILPKDLMQESNVLKFSVSPPLVFGKNNYALSSLKIRESYELTNTRETRAFELSGQETGNAELRYSIYCNKNENGRLRIFMNEEEIENQIISCSSVERKIDIDSEDMVSGENELMFEIDRGDYLFKNIELESETNPLGYLSYKFSVTESEYSDILDEDSEAVLSLDFNDREDKRATISINGNEFTLDTENTNYERDISRLLEEGTNFLRIYPESEFNIDLLKITLEQ
;
A
#
# COMPACT_ATOMS: atom_id res chain seq x y z
N MET A 1 3.00 -48.46 -14.11
CA MET A 1 2.78 -48.32 -12.65
C MET A 1 2.51 -46.85 -12.35
N LYS A 2 1.52 -46.63 -11.49
CA LYS A 2 0.86 -45.35 -11.14
C LYS A 2 1.81 -44.25 -10.65
N ARG A 3 1.58 -43.02 -11.10
CA ARG A 3 1.61 -41.79 -10.29
C ARG A 3 1.05 -40.61 -11.09
N SER A 4 -0.21 -40.25 -10.81
CA SER A 4 -0.74 -38.88 -10.90
C SER A 4 -2.19 -38.93 -10.40
N GLN A 5 -2.39 -38.81 -9.09
CA GLN A 5 -3.74 -38.69 -8.51
C GLN A 5 -3.69 -38.13 -7.08
N THR A 6 -2.81 -37.15 -6.81
CA THR A 6 -2.65 -36.59 -5.46
C THR A 6 -3.21 -35.17 -5.31
N GLU A 7 -3.54 -34.46 -6.40
CA GLU A 7 -4.01 -33.06 -6.31
C GLU A 7 -5.55 -32.91 -6.35
N ALA A 8 -6.29 -33.86 -6.91
CA ALA A 8 -7.77 -33.81 -6.91
C ALA A 8 -8.40 -34.16 -5.55
N SER A 9 -7.63 -34.82 -4.66
CA SER A 9 -8.11 -35.28 -3.35
C SER A 9 -8.16 -34.17 -2.30
N SER A 10 -7.30 -33.16 -2.39
CA SER A 10 -7.22 -32.08 -1.39
C SER A 10 -8.33 -31.06 -1.57
N ILE A 11 -8.62 -30.66 -2.80
CA ILE A 11 -9.68 -29.69 -3.12
C ILE A 11 -11.07 -30.27 -2.78
N SER A 12 -11.31 -31.55 -3.10
CA SER A 12 -12.57 -32.23 -2.80
C SER A 12 -12.84 -32.34 -1.29
N ALA A 13 -11.79 -32.59 -0.51
CA ALA A 13 -11.89 -32.65 0.95
C ALA A 13 -12.23 -31.27 1.54
N PHE A 14 -11.62 -30.20 1.03
CA PHE A 14 -11.89 -28.83 1.46
C PHE A 14 -13.33 -28.39 1.16
N ILE A 15 -13.82 -28.64 -0.07
CA ILE A 15 -15.19 -28.30 -0.46
C ILE A 15 -16.21 -29.03 0.41
N PHE A 16 -15.99 -30.32 0.71
CA PHE A 16 -16.86 -31.09 1.59
C PHE A 16 -16.89 -30.54 3.02
N LEU A 17 -15.72 -30.16 3.54
CA LEU A 17 -15.58 -29.59 4.88
C LEU A 17 -16.25 -28.21 4.99
N MET A 18 -16.10 -27.37 3.95
CA MET A 18 -16.77 -26.07 3.85
C MET A 18 -18.29 -26.23 3.80
N ALA A 19 -18.80 -27.15 2.97
CA ALA A 19 -20.24 -27.43 2.90
C ALA A 19 -20.81 -27.92 4.25
N LEU A 20 -20.05 -28.77 4.97
CA LEU A 20 -20.42 -29.23 6.31
C LEU A 20 -20.51 -28.06 7.30
N PHE A 21 -19.55 -27.13 7.27
CA PHE A 21 -19.57 -25.96 8.14
C PHE A 21 -20.71 -25.00 7.84
N ILE A 22 -21.06 -24.79 6.56
CA ILE A 22 -22.21 -23.97 6.17
C ILE A 22 -23.51 -24.57 6.73
N VAL A 23 -23.69 -25.89 6.65
CA VAL A 23 -24.88 -26.57 7.19
C VAL A 23 -24.96 -26.45 8.72
N ILE A 24 -23.83 -26.61 9.41
CA ILE A 24 -23.76 -26.46 10.87
C ILE A 24 -24.04 -25.01 11.27
N TYR A 25 -23.49 -24.04 10.53
CA TYR A 25 -23.70 -22.62 10.74
C TYR A 25 -25.19 -22.26 10.61
N VAL A 26 -25.85 -22.69 9.53
CA VAL A 26 -27.29 -22.48 9.34
C VAL A 26 -28.11 -23.13 10.46
N LEU A 27 -27.69 -24.28 10.99
CA LEU A 27 -28.38 -24.96 12.10
C LEU A 27 -28.22 -24.28 13.47
N LEU A 28 -27.13 -23.55 13.69
CA LEU A 28 -26.82 -22.87 14.96
C LEU A 28 -27.40 -21.46 15.03
N ILE A 29 -27.72 -20.85 13.89
CA ILE A 29 -28.36 -19.54 13.84
C ILE A 29 -29.79 -19.63 14.42
N PRO A 30 -30.21 -18.68 15.27
CA PRO A 30 -31.59 -18.57 15.76
C PRO A 30 -32.62 -18.61 14.62
N PRO A 31 -33.83 -19.13 14.85
CA PRO A 31 -34.83 -19.27 13.79
C PRO A 31 -35.15 -17.97 13.04
N ALA A 32 -35.12 -16.81 13.72
CA ALA A 32 -35.41 -15.50 13.14
C ALA A 32 -34.36 -15.08 12.09
N ASP A 33 -33.09 -15.07 12.47
CA ASP A 33 -31.98 -14.69 11.58
C ASP A 33 -31.78 -15.72 10.44
N ARG A 34 -32.22 -16.97 10.66
CA ARG A 34 -32.21 -18.02 9.63
C ARG A 34 -33.23 -17.76 8.52
N GLU A 35 -34.40 -17.22 8.84
CA GLU A 35 -35.43 -16.87 7.86
C GLU A 35 -35.05 -15.66 7.01
N GLU A 36 -34.32 -14.70 7.60
CA GLU A 36 -33.75 -13.56 6.88
C GLU A 36 -32.68 -14.02 5.85
N LEU A 37 -31.80 -14.93 6.26
CA LEU A 37 -30.75 -15.49 5.40
C LEU A 37 -31.25 -16.47 4.32
N LEU A 38 -32.39 -17.13 4.54
CA LEU A 38 -32.97 -18.11 3.60
C LEU A 38 -34.14 -17.57 2.78
N GLY A 39 -34.44 -16.27 2.86
CA GLY A 39 -35.52 -15.64 2.10
C GLY A 39 -36.89 -16.21 2.45
N GLY A 40 -37.28 -16.09 3.72
CA GLY A 40 -38.55 -16.58 4.27
C GLY A 40 -39.77 -16.29 3.37
N ASN A 41 -40.38 -17.37 2.88
CA ASN A 41 -41.69 -17.49 2.21
C ASN A 41 -42.49 -16.20 1.98
N THR A 42 -42.45 -15.71 0.73
CA THR A 42 -43.53 -14.93 0.13
C THR A 42 -44.80 -15.78 0.01
N THR A 43 -45.54 -15.88 1.11
CA THR A 43 -46.96 -16.26 1.07
C THR A 43 -47.77 -15.15 1.73
N LYS A 44 -48.50 -14.42 0.88
CA LYS A 44 -49.53 -13.45 1.25
C LYS A 44 -50.44 -14.01 2.34
N ASN A 45 -50.50 -13.34 3.49
CA ASN A 45 -51.76 -12.85 4.09
C ASN A 45 -51.51 -12.04 5.37
N GLY A 46 -51.76 -10.74 5.23
CA GLY A 46 -52.37 -9.79 6.18
C GLY A 46 -52.16 -9.93 7.69
N GLY A 47 -51.48 -8.94 8.25
CA GLY A 47 -51.63 -8.52 9.65
C GLY A 47 -50.32 -8.05 10.27
N GLY A 48 -49.94 -6.78 10.05
CA GLY A 48 -48.78 -6.17 10.69
C GLY A 48 -48.82 -4.65 10.52
N GLU A 49 -48.62 -3.95 11.63
CA GLU A 49 -48.65 -2.49 11.80
C GLU A 49 -47.76 -1.75 10.79
N GLY A 50 -48.22 -0.55 10.39
CA GLY A 50 -47.65 0.28 9.34
C GLY A 50 -46.17 0.62 9.59
N VAL A 51 -45.30 -0.04 8.84
CA VAL A 51 -44.02 0.53 8.44
C VAL A 51 -44.35 1.41 7.24
N LEU A 52 -44.23 2.72 7.41
CA LEU A 52 -44.29 3.69 6.32
C LEU A 52 -43.34 3.24 5.21
N ASP A 53 -43.89 3.00 4.02
CA ASP A 53 -43.13 2.53 2.86
C ASP A 53 -42.29 3.69 2.32
N LYS A 54 -41.15 3.96 2.97
CA LYS A 54 -40.25 5.04 2.56
C LYS A 54 -39.52 4.65 1.28
N ARG A 55 -39.90 5.25 0.16
CA ARG A 55 -39.25 5.04 -1.13
C ARG A 55 -38.07 5.99 -1.30
N ILE A 56 -36.90 5.48 -1.69
CA ILE A 56 -35.69 6.29 -1.91
C ILE A 56 -35.56 6.64 -3.39
N LEU A 57 -35.48 7.93 -3.70
CA LEU A 57 -35.30 8.46 -5.05
C LEU A 57 -33.83 8.76 -5.37
N LEU A 58 -33.08 9.21 -4.37
CA LEU A 58 -31.64 9.51 -4.47
C LEU A 58 -30.97 9.22 -3.13
N GLU A 59 -29.80 8.62 -3.16
CA GLU A 59 -28.93 8.43 -1.99
C GLU A 59 -27.47 8.54 -2.45
N GLN A 60 -26.72 9.47 -1.87
CA GLN A 60 -25.34 9.80 -2.25
C GLN A 60 -24.54 10.18 -1.00
N GLU A 61 -23.22 10.06 -1.07
CA GLU A 61 -22.27 10.50 -0.04
C GLU A 61 -21.36 11.57 -0.67
N PRO A 62 -21.79 12.85 -0.73
CA PRO A 62 -21.08 13.88 -1.47
C PRO A 62 -19.70 14.24 -0.92
N GLY A 63 -19.46 13.97 0.36
CA GLY A 63 -18.22 14.33 1.04
C GLY A 63 -18.05 15.84 1.17
N ARG A 64 -16.79 16.29 1.14
CA ARG A 64 -16.42 17.67 1.43
C ARG A 64 -16.80 18.58 0.28
N LEU A 65 -17.34 19.74 0.60
CA LEU A 65 -17.64 20.83 -0.31
C LEU A 65 -16.77 22.04 0.02
N LYS A 66 -16.22 22.67 -1.01
CA LYS A 66 -15.42 23.89 -0.92
C LYS A 66 -16.02 24.99 -1.79
N ILE A 67 -15.76 26.24 -1.38
CA ILE A 67 -16.02 27.39 -2.24
C ILE A 67 -14.87 27.42 -3.26
N THR A 68 -15.14 27.05 -4.51
CA THR A 68 -14.15 27.18 -5.58
C THR A 68 -14.80 27.74 -6.85
N ASP A 69 -14.18 28.77 -7.39
CA ASP A 69 -14.40 29.26 -8.75
C ASP A 69 -13.29 28.75 -9.69
N ASP A 70 -12.34 27.95 -9.17
CA ASP A 70 -11.21 27.41 -9.91
C ASP A 70 -11.61 26.10 -10.59
N ASP A 71 -11.23 25.96 -11.86
CA ASP A 71 -11.49 24.79 -12.73
C ASP A 71 -10.68 23.54 -12.30
N SER A 72 -9.78 23.67 -11.33
CA SER A 72 -9.00 22.56 -10.77
C SER A 72 -8.67 22.74 -9.28
N ILE A 73 -8.46 21.63 -8.58
CA ILE A 73 -7.98 21.59 -7.19
C ILE A 73 -6.65 20.84 -7.16
N ILE A 74 -5.67 21.36 -6.42
CA ILE A 74 -4.35 20.76 -6.25
C ILE A 74 -4.23 20.12 -4.87
N HIS A 75 -3.82 18.86 -4.84
CA HIS A 75 -3.50 18.10 -3.63
C HIS A 75 -2.00 17.87 -3.51
N ASP A 76 -1.40 18.44 -2.47
CA ASP A 76 0.00 18.21 -2.12
C ASP A 76 0.16 16.86 -1.39
N ILE A 77 0.88 15.94 -2.00
CA ILE A 77 1.14 14.60 -1.45
C ILE A 77 2.58 14.53 -0.90
N ALA A 78 2.73 13.93 0.28
CA ALA A 78 4.02 13.81 0.94
C ALA A 78 5.01 12.96 0.12
N SER A 79 6.28 13.39 0.12
CA SER A 79 7.37 12.71 -0.58
C SER A 79 7.53 11.24 -0.18
N ILE A 80 8.04 10.43 -1.11
CA ILE A 80 8.19 8.97 -0.97
C ILE A 80 9.65 8.58 -1.24
N ASN A 81 10.20 7.66 -0.45
CA ASN A 81 11.58 7.19 -0.60
C ASN A 81 11.63 5.68 -0.82
N LEU A 82 11.72 5.25 -2.07
CA LEU A 82 11.75 3.84 -2.43
C LEU A 82 13.18 3.38 -2.70
N TYR A 83 13.58 2.27 -2.09
CA TYR A 83 14.92 1.73 -2.28
C TYR A 83 15.00 0.21 -2.16
N GLN A 84 15.94 -0.35 -2.89
CA GLN A 84 16.53 -1.67 -2.70
C GLN A 84 18.04 -1.46 -2.85
N LYS A 85 18.80 -1.55 -1.76
CA LYS A 85 20.23 -1.24 -1.78
C LYS A 85 21.05 -2.07 -0.83
N ASP A 86 22.29 -2.26 -1.21
CA ASP A 86 23.30 -2.90 -0.36
C ASP A 86 23.94 -1.88 0.58
N GLU A 87 23.88 -2.16 1.88
CA GLU A 87 24.59 -1.40 2.91
C GLU A 87 25.78 -2.21 3.45
N PRO A 88 27.02 -1.77 3.18
CA PRO A 88 28.20 -2.47 3.67
C PRO A 88 28.51 -2.08 5.12
N LYS A 89 28.59 -3.08 5.99
CA LYS A 89 29.12 -2.97 7.36
C LYS A 89 30.52 -3.55 7.43
N ILE A 90 31.45 -2.84 8.07
CA ILE A 90 32.84 -3.29 8.24
C ILE A 90 33.15 -3.48 9.72
N ASN A 91 33.57 -4.68 10.08
CA ASN A 91 33.99 -5.05 11.43
C ASN A 91 35.50 -5.35 11.43
N ASP A 92 36.28 -4.60 12.20
CA ASP A 92 37.70 -4.86 12.40
C ASP A 92 37.89 -6.07 13.35
N LEU A 93 38.53 -7.14 12.88
CA LEU A 93 38.79 -8.33 13.71
C LEU A 93 40.10 -8.22 14.48
N ALA A 94 41.17 -7.82 13.79
CA ALA A 94 42.50 -7.70 14.36
C ALA A 94 43.41 -6.83 13.49
N ASN A 95 44.24 -6.01 14.13
CA ASN A 95 45.24 -5.20 13.43
C ASN A 95 46.37 -6.05 12.83
N SER A 96 46.79 -7.09 13.55
CA SER A 96 47.83 -8.01 13.09
C SER A 96 47.66 -9.42 13.65
N LEU A 97 48.14 -10.42 12.91
CA LEU A 97 48.11 -11.82 13.28
C LEU A 97 49.40 -12.50 12.82
N TYR A 98 50.11 -13.15 13.75
CA TYR A 98 51.26 -13.99 13.41
C TYR A 98 50.90 -15.46 13.56
N LEU A 99 51.19 -16.25 12.53
CA LEU A 99 50.94 -17.68 12.48
C LEU A 99 52.23 -18.40 12.13
N GLU A 100 52.47 -19.56 12.76
CA GLU A 100 53.66 -20.37 12.51
C GLU A 100 53.32 -21.85 12.63
N LYS A 101 53.89 -22.67 11.76
CA LYS A 101 53.92 -24.12 11.90
C LYS A 101 55.32 -24.65 11.63
N SER A 102 55.87 -25.36 12.61
CA SER A 102 57.11 -26.14 12.53
C SER A 102 56.87 -27.56 13.07
N LEU A 103 57.92 -28.38 13.13
CA LEU A 103 57.88 -29.71 13.72
C LEU A 103 57.65 -29.68 15.25
N LEU A 104 58.00 -28.58 15.92
CA LEU A 104 57.99 -28.45 17.39
C LEU A 104 57.01 -27.38 17.90
N SER A 105 56.63 -26.42 17.05
CA SER A 105 55.77 -25.28 17.39
C SER A 105 54.61 -25.15 16.42
N GLU A 106 53.45 -24.74 16.94
CA GLU A 106 52.29 -24.37 16.14
C GLU A 106 51.56 -23.21 16.79
N THR A 107 51.30 -22.16 16.02
CA THR A 107 50.48 -21.02 16.43
C THR A 107 49.23 -20.97 15.57
N LYS A 108 48.09 -21.28 16.19
CA LYS A 108 46.75 -21.06 15.64
C LYS A 108 46.12 -19.87 16.34
N ARG A 109 45.20 -19.21 15.64
CA ARG A 109 44.42 -18.11 16.19
C ARG A 109 42.96 -18.26 15.77
N ASN A 110 42.08 -18.01 16.72
CA ASN A 110 40.66 -17.94 16.50
C ASN A 110 40.24 -16.48 16.66
N LEU A 111 39.51 -15.95 15.69
CA LEU A 111 38.85 -14.66 15.75
C LEU A 111 37.35 -14.90 15.65
N MET A 112 36.57 -14.11 16.36
CA MET A 112 35.12 -14.24 16.39
C MET A 112 34.50 -12.99 15.78
N PHE A 113 33.38 -13.16 15.09
CA PHE A 113 32.57 -12.06 14.60
C PHE A 113 31.10 -12.44 14.66
N ASN A 114 30.24 -11.45 14.80
CA ASN A 114 28.80 -11.64 14.83
C ASN A 114 28.18 -11.06 13.56
N VAL A 115 27.13 -11.71 13.08
CA VAL A 115 26.28 -11.24 11.99
C VAL A 115 24.97 -10.81 12.63
N ASP A 116 24.61 -9.53 12.49
CA ASP A 116 23.44 -8.97 13.19
C ASP A 116 22.12 -9.44 12.54
N ASP A 117 22.12 -9.58 11.21
CA ASP A 117 20.94 -9.97 10.41
C ASP A 117 21.31 -11.02 9.36
N LEU A 118 21.29 -12.29 9.77
CA LEU A 118 21.67 -13.41 8.91
C LEU A 118 20.69 -13.66 7.76
N GLU A 119 19.44 -13.21 7.90
CA GLU A 119 18.41 -13.38 6.86
C GLU A 119 18.73 -12.47 5.67
N ASN A 120 18.94 -11.18 5.95
CA ASN A 120 19.16 -10.14 4.95
C ASN A 120 20.62 -9.94 4.53
N ILE A 121 21.56 -10.76 5.04
CA ILE A 121 22.95 -10.69 4.57
C ILE A 121 23.07 -11.20 3.13
N GLU A 122 23.45 -10.34 2.21
CA GLU A 122 23.65 -10.68 0.81
C GLU A 122 25.04 -11.34 0.62
N LYS A 123 26.06 -10.73 1.24
CA LYS A 123 27.46 -11.16 1.10
C LYS A 123 28.28 -10.87 2.34
N ALA A 124 29.18 -11.78 2.69
CA ALA A 124 30.23 -11.53 3.67
C ALA A 124 31.61 -11.86 3.10
N SER A 125 32.60 -11.03 3.42
CA SER A 125 33.98 -11.15 2.94
C SER A 125 34.97 -10.97 4.09
N LEU A 126 35.93 -11.88 4.21
CA LEU A 126 37.12 -11.70 5.04
C LEU A 126 38.22 -11.02 4.20
N ILE A 127 38.66 -9.85 4.65
CA ILE A 127 39.69 -9.05 3.99
C ILE A 127 40.90 -8.97 4.92
N PHE A 128 42.10 -9.19 4.37
CA PHE A 128 43.35 -8.99 5.10
C PHE A 128 44.51 -8.71 4.14
N VAL A 129 45.64 -8.26 4.70
CA VAL A 129 46.90 -8.09 3.96
C VAL A 129 47.95 -9.06 4.51
N ALA A 130 48.44 -9.97 3.68
CA ALA A 130 49.57 -10.83 3.98
C ALA A 130 50.89 -10.08 3.68
N LEU A 131 51.58 -9.66 4.75
CA LEU A 131 52.87 -8.95 4.66
C LEU A 131 54.02 -9.91 4.39
N GLU A 132 53.94 -11.10 4.97
CA GLU A 132 54.87 -12.22 4.74
C GLU A 132 54.07 -13.51 4.68
N GLY A 133 54.44 -14.40 3.75
CA GLY A 133 53.78 -15.70 3.58
C GLY A 133 54.77 -16.79 3.19
N LYS A 134 54.76 -17.92 3.90
CA LYS A 134 55.49 -19.13 3.53
C LYS A 134 54.64 -20.35 3.82
N GLY A 135 54.41 -21.18 2.79
CA GLY A 135 53.46 -22.30 2.84
C GLY A 135 52.03 -21.85 2.54
N SER A 136 51.05 -22.70 2.84
CA SER A 136 49.64 -22.42 2.59
C SER A 136 48.96 -21.90 3.85
N LEU A 137 48.29 -20.76 3.74
CA LEU A 137 47.39 -20.26 4.77
C LEU A 137 46.09 -21.07 4.74
N LYS A 138 45.67 -21.54 5.90
CA LYS A 138 44.43 -22.29 6.09
C LYS A 138 43.47 -21.51 6.97
N ILE A 139 42.26 -21.30 6.48
CA ILE A 139 41.19 -20.59 7.18
C ILE A 139 39.97 -21.48 7.24
N ASN A 140 39.46 -21.67 8.45
CA ASN A 140 38.20 -22.37 8.71
C ASN A 140 37.15 -21.38 9.18
N LEU A 141 35.93 -21.54 8.68
CA LEU A 141 34.73 -20.89 9.21
C LEU A 141 33.90 -21.95 9.92
N ASN A 142 33.62 -21.75 11.21
CA ASN A 142 32.79 -22.66 12.03
C ASN A 142 33.22 -24.13 11.96
N GLY A 143 34.54 -24.36 11.83
CA GLY A 143 35.15 -25.69 11.77
C GLY A 143 35.24 -26.32 10.37
N ILE A 144 34.80 -25.62 9.32
CA ILE A 144 34.87 -26.07 7.93
C ILE A 144 35.94 -25.28 7.18
N ASP A 145 36.82 -25.97 6.45
CA ASP A 145 37.87 -25.36 5.63
C ASP A 145 37.24 -24.55 4.48
N ILE A 146 37.42 -23.23 4.49
CA ILE A 146 36.93 -22.33 3.42
C ILE A 146 38.07 -21.79 2.55
N TYR A 147 39.32 -21.89 3.01
CA TYR A 147 40.49 -21.42 2.27
C TYR A 147 41.72 -22.23 2.63
N ASN A 148 42.47 -22.65 1.61
CA ASN A 148 43.75 -23.35 1.75
C ASN A 148 44.63 -23.07 0.53
N SER A 149 45.33 -21.94 0.55
CA SER A 149 46.20 -21.52 -0.55
C SER A 149 47.36 -20.66 -0.05
N TYR A 150 48.30 -20.35 -0.94
CA TYR A 150 49.30 -19.30 -0.69
C TYR A 150 48.63 -17.93 -0.81
N SER A 151 48.92 -17.02 0.11
CA SER A 151 48.40 -15.65 0.11
C SER A 151 49.54 -14.64 0.18
N GLU A 152 49.44 -13.57 -0.60
CA GLU A 152 50.41 -12.47 -0.61
C GLU A 152 49.67 -11.17 -0.89
N GLY A 153 50.05 -10.10 -0.20
CA GLY A 153 49.38 -8.81 -0.35
C GLY A 153 47.92 -8.82 0.09
N LEU A 154 47.10 -7.97 -0.53
CA LEU A 154 45.68 -7.85 -0.22
C LEU A 154 44.92 -9.10 -0.69
N THR A 155 44.20 -9.73 0.24
CA THR A 155 43.38 -10.92 -0.02
C THR A 155 41.94 -10.66 0.45
N ASP A 156 40.97 -10.99 -0.40
CA ASP A 156 39.52 -10.94 -0.12
C ASP A 156 38.94 -12.34 -0.33
N ILE A 157 38.37 -12.92 0.72
CA ILE A 157 37.79 -14.26 0.72
C ILE A 157 36.29 -14.13 1.00
N ILE A 158 35.47 -14.51 0.04
CA ILE A 158 34.02 -14.59 0.21
C ILE A 158 33.71 -15.72 1.19
N LEU A 159 32.96 -15.41 2.24
CA LEU A 159 32.51 -16.38 3.23
C LEU A 159 31.24 -17.07 2.74
N PRO A 160 31.15 -18.41 2.75
CA PRO A 160 29.96 -19.12 2.32
C PRO A 160 28.77 -18.84 3.25
N LYS A 161 27.67 -18.30 2.71
CA LYS A 161 26.46 -17.92 3.49
C LYS A 161 25.83 -19.10 4.21
N ASP A 162 25.86 -20.28 3.60
CA ASP A 162 25.35 -21.55 4.16
C ASP A 162 26.10 -22.01 5.42
N LEU A 163 27.33 -21.53 5.64
CA LEU A 163 28.13 -21.84 6.82
C LEU A 163 28.07 -20.75 7.89
N MET A 164 27.47 -19.60 7.58
CA MET A 164 27.37 -18.47 8.51
C MET A 164 26.28 -18.71 9.56
N GLN A 165 26.55 -18.21 10.75
CA GLN A 165 25.66 -18.23 11.91
C GLN A 165 25.59 -16.81 12.50
N GLU A 166 24.75 -16.57 13.51
CA GLU A 166 24.75 -15.28 14.23
C GLU A 166 26.10 -14.99 14.90
N SER A 167 26.79 -16.03 15.38
CA SER A 167 28.15 -15.93 15.92
C SER A 167 29.08 -16.91 15.23
N ASN A 168 30.15 -16.40 14.64
CA ASN A 168 31.05 -17.15 13.79
C ASN A 168 32.46 -17.17 14.34
N VAL A 169 33.16 -18.28 14.11
CA VAL A 169 34.56 -18.45 14.49
C VAL A 169 35.40 -18.67 13.24
N LEU A 170 36.34 -17.76 13.00
CA LEU A 170 37.39 -17.90 12.01
C LEU A 170 38.65 -18.42 12.65
N LYS A 171 39.11 -19.59 12.20
CA LYS A 171 40.34 -20.21 12.68
C LYS A 171 41.42 -20.16 11.61
N PHE A 172 42.52 -19.50 11.95
CA PHE A 172 43.68 -19.31 11.10
C PHE A 172 44.81 -20.26 11.51
N SER A 173 45.42 -20.88 10.50
CA SER A 173 46.58 -21.77 10.68
C SER A 173 47.41 -21.84 9.41
N VAL A 174 48.60 -22.44 9.49
CA VAL A 174 49.51 -22.58 8.34
C VAL A 174 49.78 -24.06 8.10
N SER A 175 49.90 -24.46 6.83
CA SER A 175 50.24 -25.83 6.46
C SER A 175 51.63 -26.23 7.01
N PRO A 176 51.83 -27.51 7.36
CA PRO A 176 53.14 -27.98 7.77
C PRO A 176 54.17 -27.86 6.64
N PRO A 177 55.46 -27.60 6.95
CA PRO A 177 56.51 -27.53 5.93
C PRO A 177 56.82 -28.93 5.37
N LEU A 178 57.09 -29.01 4.06
CA LEU A 178 57.45 -30.26 3.36
C LEU A 178 58.88 -30.74 3.66
N VAL A 179 59.74 -29.85 4.13
CA VAL A 179 61.15 -30.08 4.48
C VAL A 179 61.46 -29.47 5.84
N PHE A 180 62.62 -29.80 6.43
CA PHE A 180 63.07 -29.18 7.68
C PHE A 180 63.02 -27.65 7.58
N GLY A 181 62.26 -27.02 8.46
CA GLY A 181 62.03 -25.58 8.43
C GLY A 181 60.75 -25.18 9.15
N LYS A 182 60.30 -23.96 8.86
CA LYS A 182 59.04 -23.41 9.35
C LYS A 182 58.28 -22.71 8.22
N ASN A 183 56.96 -22.85 8.26
CA ASN A 183 56.02 -22.08 7.49
C ASN A 183 55.40 -21.03 8.41
N ASN A 184 55.17 -19.83 7.90
CA ASN A 184 54.68 -18.72 8.70
C ASN A 184 53.90 -17.72 7.86
N TYR A 185 53.05 -16.95 8.54
CA TYR A 185 52.32 -15.83 7.96
C TYR A 185 52.30 -14.66 8.94
N ALA A 186 52.51 -13.46 8.41
CA ALA A 186 52.24 -12.20 9.09
C ALA A 186 51.09 -11.50 8.37
N LEU A 187 49.90 -11.54 8.98
CA LEU A 187 48.69 -10.90 8.46
C LEU A 187 48.48 -9.57 9.15
N SER A 188 47.89 -8.62 8.44
CA SER A 188 47.52 -7.31 8.97
C SER A 188 46.17 -6.86 8.43
N SER A 189 45.55 -5.91 9.13
CA SER A 189 44.27 -5.31 8.76
C SER A 189 43.18 -6.36 8.48
N LEU A 190 42.98 -7.28 9.42
CA LEU A 190 41.98 -8.33 9.28
C LEU A 190 40.60 -7.74 9.56
N LYS A 191 39.71 -7.76 8.57
CA LYS A 191 38.37 -7.19 8.62
C LYS A 191 37.34 -8.14 8.05
N ILE A 192 36.11 -8.05 8.53
CA ILE A 192 34.94 -8.63 7.89
C ILE A 192 34.15 -7.49 7.27
N ARG A 193 33.80 -7.65 5.99
CA ARG A 193 32.85 -6.77 5.30
C ARG A 193 31.58 -7.57 5.04
N GLU A 194 30.49 -7.15 5.65
CA GLU A 194 29.14 -7.68 5.50
C GLU A 194 28.35 -6.72 4.62
N SER A 195 27.51 -7.24 3.74
CA SER A 195 26.63 -6.47 2.86
C SER A 195 25.21 -6.92 3.16
N TYR A 196 24.37 -5.99 3.59
CA TYR A 196 22.97 -6.26 3.93
C TYR A 196 22.06 -5.62 2.87
N GLU A 197 21.00 -6.33 2.49
CA GLU A 197 19.98 -5.79 1.60
C GLU A 197 18.97 -4.98 2.43
N LEU A 198 18.88 -3.68 2.15
CA LEU A 198 17.84 -2.81 2.68
C LEU A 198 16.74 -2.59 1.65
N THR A 199 15.49 -2.84 2.03
CA THR A 199 14.35 -2.76 1.12
C THR A 199 13.22 -1.88 1.66
N ASN A 200 12.71 -1.03 0.78
CA ASN A 200 11.46 -0.29 0.88
C ASN A 200 10.98 -0.05 -0.55
N THR A 201 10.44 -1.08 -1.18
CA THR A 201 10.13 -1.06 -2.61
C THR A 201 8.74 -0.52 -2.91
N ARG A 202 7.92 -0.26 -1.89
CA ARG A 202 6.53 0.16 -2.04
C ARG A 202 6.11 1.08 -0.91
N GLU A 203 5.44 2.18 -1.24
CA GLU A 203 4.80 3.07 -0.28
C GLU A 203 3.47 3.60 -0.81
N THR A 204 2.51 3.79 0.10
CA THR A 204 1.17 4.32 -0.19
C THR A 204 0.96 5.67 0.51
N ARG A 205 0.16 6.54 -0.11
CA ARG A 205 -0.32 7.80 0.45
C ARG A 205 -1.83 7.89 0.23
N ALA A 206 -2.57 8.15 1.30
CA ALA A 206 -3.99 8.46 1.23
C ALA A 206 -4.20 9.97 1.05
N PHE A 207 -5.21 10.34 0.28
CA PHE A 207 -5.69 11.72 0.10
C PHE A 207 -7.20 11.71 -0.12
N GLU A 208 -7.86 12.86 -0.01
CA GLU A 208 -9.31 12.97 -0.07
C GLU A 208 -9.74 13.90 -1.20
N LEU A 209 -10.61 13.41 -2.08
CA LEU A 209 -11.23 14.18 -3.16
C LEU A 209 -12.61 14.67 -2.73
N SER A 210 -12.89 15.95 -2.95
CA SER A 210 -14.24 16.50 -2.77
C SER A 210 -15.21 15.95 -3.81
N GLY A 211 -16.51 16.00 -3.52
CA GLY A 211 -17.54 15.63 -4.52
C GLY A 211 -17.58 16.56 -5.74
N GLN A 212 -16.91 17.72 -5.69
CA GLN A 212 -16.83 18.68 -6.80
C GLN A 212 -15.73 18.31 -7.82
N GLU A 213 -14.81 17.41 -7.47
CA GLU A 213 -13.69 16.95 -8.28
C GLU A 213 -14.09 15.73 -9.12
N THR A 214 -14.97 15.98 -10.09
CA THR A 214 -15.59 14.92 -10.91
C THR A 214 -14.87 14.66 -12.23
N GLY A 215 -13.86 15.48 -12.56
CA GLY A 215 -13.14 15.40 -13.83
C GLY A 215 -11.90 14.51 -13.77
N ASN A 216 -11.15 14.51 -14.87
CA ASN A 216 -9.87 13.82 -14.92
C ASN A 216 -8.86 14.54 -14.02
N ALA A 217 -7.77 13.86 -13.67
CA ALA A 217 -6.69 14.46 -12.90
C ALA A 217 -5.34 14.31 -13.60
N GLU A 218 -4.39 15.16 -13.25
CA GLU A 218 -3.01 15.08 -13.69
C GLU A 218 -2.10 14.94 -12.47
N LEU A 219 -1.40 13.81 -12.38
CA LEU A 219 -0.40 13.55 -11.35
C LEU A 219 0.96 14.08 -11.79
N ARG A 220 1.50 15.05 -11.05
CA ARG A 220 2.83 15.62 -11.25
C ARG A 220 3.79 15.12 -10.17
N TYR A 221 5.02 14.78 -10.54
CA TYR A 221 6.06 14.41 -9.57
C TYR A 221 7.47 14.53 -10.15
N SER A 222 8.46 14.62 -9.28
CA SER A 222 9.88 14.64 -9.62
C SER A 222 10.62 13.44 -9.03
N ILE A 223 11.52 12.83 -9.81
CA ILE A 223 12.35 11.69 -9.37
C ILE A 223 13.80 12.12 -9.16
N TYR A 224 14.35 11.80 -7.99
CA TYR A 224 15.77 11.95 -7.67
C TYR A 224 16.39 10.57 -7.45
N CYS A 225 17.44 10.24 -8.20
CA CYS A 225 18.13 8.96 -8.08
C CYS A 225 19.40 9.12 -7.24
N ASN A 226 19.53 8.32 -6.17
CA ASN A 226 20.76 8.27 -5.37
C ASN A 226 21.85 7.43 -6.04
N LYS A 227 21.46 6.45 -6.87
CA LYS A 227 22.33 5.64 -7.73
C LYS A 227 21.75 5.57 -9.14
N ASN A 228 22.63 5.54 -10.15
CA ASN A 228 22.21 5.45 -11.54
C ASN A 228 21.94 3.99 -11.92
N GLU A 229 20.71 3.55 -11.68
CA GLU A 229 20.23 2.18 -11.93
C GLU A 229 18.92 2.22 -12.72
N ASN A 230 18.76 1.28 -13.64
CA ASN A 230 17.56 1.15 -14.47
C ASN A 230 16.51 0.29 -13.74
N GLY A 231 15.81 0.90 -12.78
CA GLY A 231 14.64 0.32 -12.14
C GLY A 231 13.36 0.56 -12.93
N ARG A 232 12.31 -0.21 -12.63
CA ARG A 232 10.96 -0.06 -13.15
C ARG A 232 10.08 0.52 -12.06
N LEU A 233 9.39 1.62 -12.38
CA LEU A 233 8.36 2.24 -11.57
C LEU A 233 7.00 1.73 -12.00
N ARG A 234 6.16 1.38 -11.03
CA ARG A 234 4.73 1.19 -11.17
C ARG A 234 4.02 2.13 -10.21
N ILE A 235 2.95 2.76 -10.67
CA ILE A 235 2.10 3.64 -9.85
C ILE A 235 0.68 3.12 -9.93
N PHE A 236 0.00 3.11 -8.79
CA PHE A 236 -1.36 2.63 -8.67
C PHE A 236 -2.25 3.69 -8.03
N MET A 237 -3.47 3.82 -8.54
CA MET A 237 -4.56 4.59 -7.95
C MET A 237 -5.64 3.60 -7.51
N ASN A 238 -5.99 3.56 -6.23
CA ASN A 238 -7.04 2.66 -5.71
C ASN A 238 -6.88 1.20 -6.18
N GLU A 239 -5.66 0.67 -6.10
CA GLU A 239 -5.24 -0.67 -6.56
C GLU A 239 -5.10 -0.85 -8.09
N GLU A 240 -5.57 0.07 -8.93
CA GLU A 240 -5.45 -0.01 -10.40
C GLU A 240 -4.11 0.57 -10.90
N GLU A 241 -3.43 -0.11 -11.83
CA GLU A 241 -2.12 0.32 -12.35
C GLU A 241 -2.28 1.44 -13.39
N ILE A 242 -2.00 2.68 -12.99
CA ILE A 242 -2.09 3.86 -13.87
C ILE A 242 -0.80 4.13 -14.65
N GLU A 243 0.34 3.56 -14.23
CA GLU A 243 1.63 3.77 -14.89
C GLU A 243 2.60 2.61 -14.69
N ASN A 244 3.40 2.32 -15.72
CA ASN A 244 4.41 1.27 -15.69
C ASN A 244 5.57 1.54 -16.66
N GLN A 245 6.67 2.07 -16.13
CA GLN A 245 7.78 2.54 -16.95
C GLN A 245 9.15 2.29 -16.35
N ILE A 246 10.17 2.33 -17.21
CA ILE A 246 11.56 2.32 -16.76
C ILE A 246 11.90 3.73 -16.24
N ILE A 247 12.49 3.78 -15.05
CA ILE A 247 12.95 5.03 -14.45
C ILE A 247 14.17 5.51 -15.22
N SER A 248 13.99 6.65 -15.88
CA SER A 248 15.10 7.46 -16.38
C SER A 248 15.41 8.54 -15.34
N CYS A 249 16.63 8.52 -14.82
CA CYS A 249 17.12 9.48 -13.83
C CYS A 249 17.34 10.86 -14.48
N SER A 250 16.26 11.61 -14.61
CA SER A 250 16.26 13.01 -15.02
C SER A 250 15.54 13.86 -13.98
N SER A 251 16.08 15.02 -13.65
CA SER A 251 15.47 15.99 -12.74
C SER A 251 14.32 16.78 -13.40
N VAL A 252 13.60 16.15 -14.32
CA VAL A 252 12.47 16.72 -15.04
C VAL A 252 11.21 16.22 -14.36
N GLU A 253 10.27 17.14 -14.19
CA GLU A 253 8.92 16.84 -13.74
C GLU A 253 8.25 15.85 -14.70
N ARG A 254 7.58 14.85 -14.12
CA ARG A 254 6.77 13.88 -14.84
C ARG A 254 5.30 14.18 -14.61
N LYS A 255 4.49 13.86 -15.62
CA LYS A 255 3.05 14.09 -15.66
C LYS A 255 2.38 12.82 -16.15
N ILE A 256 1.28 12.44 -15.50
CA ILE A 256 0.45 11.29 -15.83
C ILE A 256 -0.99 11.76 -15.76
N ASP A 257 -1.74 11.56 -16.85
CA ASP A 257 -3.17 11.78 -16.87
C ASP A 257 -3.87 10.57 -16.21
N ILE A 258 -4.82 10.84 -15.32
CA ILE A 258 -5.61 9.85 -14.58
C ILE A 258 -7.07 10.06 -14.94
N ASP A 259 -7.73 9.00 -15.38
CA ASP A 259 -9.14 9.05 -15.73
C ASP A 259 -10.01 9.13 -14.46
N SER A 260 -11.09 9.91 -14.53
CA SER A 260 -12.06 10.05 -13.42
C SER A 260 -12.64 8.71 -12.93
N GLU A 261 -12.64 7.67 -13.77
CA GLU A 261 -13.13 6.32 -13.41
C GLU A 261 -12.21 5.59 -12.41
N ASP A 262 -10.93 5.97 -12.32
CA ASP A 262 -9.95 5.38 -11.39
C ASP A 262 -9.98 6.06 -10.00
N MET A 263 -10.76 7.13 -9.86
CA MET A 263 -10.86 7.94 -8.65
C MET A 263 -12.27 7.85 -8.05
N VAL A 264 -12.35 7.97 -6.73
CA VAL A 264 -13.63 8.01 -6.01
C VAL A 264 -13.76 9.33 -5.25
N SER A 265 -14.99 9.78 -5.00
CA SER A 265 -15.19 10.86 -4.03
C SER A 265 -14.86 10.35 -2.62
N GLY A 266 -14.23 11.18 -1.80
CA GLY A 266 -13.71 10.78 -0.49
C GLY A 266 -12.28 10.24 -0.55
N GLU A 267 -11.99 9.22 0.25
CA GLU A 267 -10.64 8.69 0.43
C GLU A 267 -10.15 7.91 -0.79
N ASN A 268 -8.95 8.25 -1.27
CA ASN A 268 -8.24 7.59 -2.35
C ASN A 268 -6.82 7.22 -1.92
N GLU A 269 -6.26 6.18 -2.51
CA GLU A 269 -4.90 5.73 -2.26
C GLU A 269 -4.01 5.82 -3.51
N LEU A 270 -2.87 6.50 -3.38
CA LEU A 270 -1.81 6.55 -4.38
C LEU A 270 -0.61 5.72 -3.91
N MET A 271 -0.25 4.69 -4.66
CA MET A 271 0.86 3.80 -4.33
C MET A 271 1.96 3.85 -5.38
N PHE A 272 3.21 3.98 -4.93
CA PHE A 272 4.39 3.89 -5.78
C PHE A 272 5.12 2.58 -5.47
N GLU A 273 5.59 1.88 -6.52
CA GLU A 273 6.36 0.65 -6.41
C GLU A 273 7.56 0.64 -7.36
N ILE A 274 8.70 0.13 -6.87
CA ILE A 274 9.90 -0.14 -7.69
C ILE A 274 10.30 -1.61 -7.63
N ASP A 275 10.97 -2.11 -8.67
CA ASP A 275 11.56 -3.45 -8.66
C ASP A 275 13.00 -3.48 -8.10
N ARG A 276 13.75 -2.38 -8.23
CA ARG A 276 15.14 -2.18 -7.76
C ARG A 276 15.51 -0.71 -7.80
N GLY A 277 16.60 -0.30 -7.14
CA GLY A 277 17.17 1.04 -7.23
C GLY A 277 17.04 1.85 -5.94
N ASP A 278 17.43 3.12 -5.94
CA ASP A 278 17.32 4.03 -4.76
C ASP A 278 16.82 5.40 -5.24
N TYR A 279 15.54 5.67 -5.01
CA TYR A 279 14.80 6.80 -5.58
C TYR A 279 14.02 7.57 -4.52
N LEU A 280 14.08 8.88 -4.64
CA LEU A 280 13.30 9.83 -3.87
C LEU A 280 12.32 10.56 -4.79
N PHE A 281 11.03 10.37 -4.55
CA PHE A 281 9.94 11.05 -5.24
C PHE A 281 9.53 12.29 -4.45
N LYS A 282 9.48 13.45 -5.12
CA LYS A 282 9.16 14.74 -4.51
C LYS A 282 8.17 15.53 -5.35
N ASN A 283 7.60 16.57 -4.73
CA ASN A 283 6.64 17.49 -5.35
C ASN A 283 5.52 16.66 -6.01
N ILE A 284 4.99 15.72 -5.24
CA ILE A 284 3.92 14.84 -5.71
C ILE A 284 2.66 15.66 -5.56
N GLU A 285 2.07 16.05 -6.67
CA GLU A 285 0.90 16.91 -6.74
C GLU A 285 -0.14 16.23 -7.62
N LEU A 286 -1.36 16.10 -7.13
CA LEU A 286 -2.49 15.66 -7.94
C LEU A 286 -3.37 16.88 -8.22
N GLU A 287 -3.46 17.26 -9.49
CA GLU A 287 -4.37 18.32 -9.93
C GLU A 287 -5.61 17.69 -10.54
N SER A 288 -6.75 17.80 -9.88
CA SER A 288 -8.03 17.27 -10.31
C SER A 288 -8.88 18.36 -10.96
N GLU A 289 -9.53 18.05 -12.08
CA GLU A 289 -10.49 18.95 -12.70
C GLU A 289 -11.78 19.00 -11.87
N THR A 290 -12.25 20.21 -11.60
CA THR A 290 -13.53 20.44 -10.93
C THR A 290 -14.62 20.73 -11.95
N ASN A 291 -15.88 20.62 -11.52
CA ASN A 291 -16.97 21.25 -12.26
C ASN A 291 -16.76 22.78 -12.23
N PRO A 292 -16.57 23.46 -13.38
CA PRO A 292 -16.24 24.90 -13.46
C PRO A 292 -17.34 25.82 -12.91
N LEU A 293 -18.50 25.24 -12.58
CA LEU A 293 -19.63 25.96 -12.01
C LEU A 293 -19.68 25.85 -10.48
N GLY A 294 -18.70 25.18 -9.84
CA GLY A 294 -18.54 25.11 -8.39
C GLY A 294 -19.67 24.37 -7.66
N TYR A 295 -20.59 23.70 -8.36
CA TYR A 295 -21.73 23.01 -7.76
C TYR A 295 -21.66 21.49 -7.92
N LEU A 296 -22.22 20.78 -6.94
CA LEU A 296 -22.57 19.36 -7.08
C LEU A 296 -23.86 19.22 -7.87
N SER A 297 -23.94 18.22 -8.74
CA SER A 297 -25.15 17.95 -9.52
C SER A 297 -25.51 16.47 -9.46
N TYR A 298 -26.75 16.20 -9.09
CA TYR A 298 -27.32 14.85 -9.11
C TYR A 298 -28.57 14.81 -9.99
N LYS A 299 -28.80 13.65 -10.61
CA LYS A 299 -30.01 13.35 -11.37
C LYS A 299 -30.78 12.23 -10.66
N PHE A 300 -32.09 12.34 -10.61
CA PHE A 300 -32.98 11.30 -10.09
C PHE A 300 -34.29 11.28 -10.86
N SER A 301 -35.06 10.21 -10.72
CA SER A 301 -36.30 10.04 -11.49
C SER A 301 -37.50 9.86 -10.58
N VAL A 302 -38.61 10.49 -10.96
CA VAL A 302 -39.92 10.37 -10.34
C VAL A 302 -40.87 9.80 -11.39
N THR A 303 -41.49 8.66 -11.09
CA THR A 303 -42.46 8.01 -11.99
C THR A 303 -43.81 8.72 -12.00
N GLU A 304 -44.64 8.47 -13.01
CA GLU A 304 -46.00 9.04 -13.10
C GLU A 304 -46.85 8.72 -11.86
N SER A 305 -46.75 7.50 -11.32
CA SER A 305 -47.47 7.12 -10.09
C SER A 305 -46.94 7.89 -8.87
N GLU A 306 -45.62 7.92 -8.68
CA GLU A 306 -45.01 8.65 -7.56
C GLU A 306 -45.33 10.16 -7.63
N TYR A 307 -45.35 10.73 -8.82
CA TYR A 307 -45.71 12.14 -9.01
C TYR A 307 -47.19 12.40 -8.75
N SER A 308 -48.08 11.47 -9.13
CA SER A 308 -49.51 11.56 -8.81
C SER A 308 -49.74 11.52 -7.30
N ASP A 309 -49.07 10.61 -6.60
CA ASP A 309 -49.16 10.49 -5.13
C ASP A 309 -48.69 11.79 -4.44
N ILE A 310 -47.66 12.44 -4.97
CA ILE A 310 -47.21 13.77 -4.50
C ILE A 310 -48.26 14.86 -4.75
N LEU A 311 -48.89 14.88 -5.92
CA LEU A 311 -49.90 15.88 -6.27
C LEU A 311 -51.19 15.74 -5.45
N ASP A 312 -51.56 14.50 -5.14
CA ASP A 312 -52.76 14.17 -4.36
C ASP A 312 -52.53 14.30 -2.84
N GLU A 313 -51.32 14.72 -2.42
CA GLU A 313 -50.91 14.83 -1.00
C GLU A 313 -50.90 13.48 -0.25
N ASP A 314 -50.80 12.36 -1.00
CA ASP A 314 -50.69 10.99 -0.47
C ASP A 314 -49.21 10.59 -0.20
N SER A 315 -48.25 11.41 -0.65
CA SER A 315 -46.83 11.26 -0.33
C SER A 315 -46.09 12.60 -0.32
N GLU A 316 -45.19 12.80 0.63
CA GLU A 316 -44.30 13.96 0.73
C GLU A 316 -42.89 13.60 0.26
N ALA A 317 -42.32 14.42 -0.63
CA ALA A 317 -40.92 14.29 -1.02
C ALA A 317 -40.01 15.11 -0.11
N VAL A 318 -39.08 14.45 0.58
CA VAL A 318 -38.20 15.07 1.57
C VAL A 318 -36.74 14.98 1.12
N LEU A 319 -36.05 16.11 1.05
CA LEU A 319 -34.59 16.19 0.96
C LEU A 319 -34.02 16.13 2.39
N SER A 320 -33.17 15.14 2.65
CA SER A 320 -32.43 14.97 3.91
C SER A 320 -30.93 15.07 3.65
N LEU A 321 -30.25 15.89 4.45
CA LEU A 321 -28.79 16.03 4.45
C LEU A 321 -28.25 15.76 5.86
N ASP A 322 -27.30 14.84 5.98
CA ASP A 322 -26.57 14.58 7.21
C ASP A 322 -25.14 15.10 7.11
N PHE A 323 -24.63 15.62 8.23
CA PHE A 323 -23.32 16.25 8.32
C PHE A 323 -22.56 15.74 9.56
N ASN A 324 -21.23 15.73 9.48
CA ASN A 324 -20.34 15.24 10.55
C ASN A 324 -20.09 16.24 11.69
N ASP A 325 -20.43 17.52 11.52
CA ASP A 325 -20.12 18.58 12.50
C ASP A 325 -21.24 19.61 12.70
N ARG A 326 -21.00 20.55 13.63
CA ARG A 326 -21.91 21.66 13.96
C ARG A 326 -21.39 23.03 13.52
N GLU A 327 -20.52 23.07 12.51
CA GLU A 327 -20.06 24.32 11.91
C GLU A 327 -21.14 24.91 10.99
N ASP A 328 -21.02 26.20 10.67
CA ASP A 328 -21.97 26.93 9.83
C ASP A 328 -21.97 26.41 8.39
N LYS A 329 -23.10 25.84 7.95
CA LYS A 329 -23.31 25.28 6.62
C LYS A 329 -24.23 26.19 5.84
N ARG A 330 -23.68 26.86 4.83
CA ARG A 330 -24.43 27.73 3.93
C ARG A 330 -24.26 27.26 2.50
N ALA A 331 -25.37 27.11 1.80
CA ALA A 331 -25.39 26.77 0.38
C ALA A 331 -26.70 27.22 -0.27
N THR A 332 -26.66 27.50 -1.56
CA THR A 332 -27.86 27.58 -2.38
C THR A 332 -28.13 26.19 -2.98
N ILE A 333 -29.34 25.66 -2.79
CA ILE A 333 -29.79 24.39 -3.35
C ILE A 333 -30.81 24.69 -4.45
N SER A 334 -30.64 24.08 -5.62
CA SER A 334 -31.54 24.22 -6.77
C SER A 334 -32.12 22.88 -7.16
N ILE A 335 -33.45 22.78 -7.24
CA ILE A 335 -34.16 21.60 -7.76
C ILE A 335 -34.95 22.01 -8.99
N ASN A 336 -34.60 21.46 -10.14
CA ASN A 336 -35.17 21.83 -11.45
C ASN A 336 -35.14 23.34 -11.73
N GLY A 337 -34.12 24.05 -11.21
CA GLY A 337 -33.96 25.49 -11.35
C GLY A 337 -34.69 26.33 -10.29
N ASN A 338 -35.48 25.71 -9.39
CA ASN A 338 -36.07 26.40 -8.25
C ASN A 338 -35.09 26.39 -7.08
N GLU A 339 -34.69 27.58 -6.63
CA GLU A 339 -33.63 27.76 -5.64
C GLU A 339 -34.15 28.02 -4.24
N PHE A 340 -33.39 27.55 -3.26
CA PHE A 340 -33.57 27.89 -1.86
C PHE A 340 -32.25 27.82 -1.08
N THR A 341 -32.18 28.54 0.03
CA THR A 341 -30.99 28.56 0.88
C THR A 341 -31.02 27.46 1.93
N LEU A 342 -29.91 26.73 2.05
CA LEU A 342 -29.48 25.97 3.21
C LEU A 342 -28.66 26.90 4.10
N ASP A 343 -29.08 27.08 5.35
CA ASP A 343 -28.37 27.85 6.37
C ASP A 343 -28.65 27.16 7.72
N THR A 344 -27.66 26.43 8.25
CA THR A 344 -27.82 25.62 9.46
C THR A 344 -26.49 25.35 10.16
N GLU A 345 -26.54 25.21 11.49
CA GLU A 345 -25.43 24.71 12.32
C GLU A 345 -25.70 23.27 12.82
N ASN A 346 -26.83 22.67 12.43
CA ASN A 346 -27.20 21.31 12.87
C ASN A 346 -26.46 20.23 12.06
N THR A 347 -26.38 19.03 12.66
CA THR A 347 -25.82 17.83 12.00
C THR A 347 -26.80 17.16 11.03
N ASN A 348 -28.03 17.66 10.95
CA ASN A 348 -29.04 17.22 9.99
C ASN A 348 -29.85 18.41 9.45
N TYR A 349 -30.34 18.26 8.22
CA TYR A 349 -31.25 19.20 7.58
C TYR A 349 -32.28 18.44 6.75
N GLU A 350 -33.55 18.74 6.98
CA GLU A 350 -34.66 18.16 6.21
C GLU A 350 -35.50 19.29 5.60
N ARG A 351 -35.96 19.07 4.37
CA ARG A 351 -36.85 19.99 3.68
C ARG A 351 -37.83 19.26 2.77
N ASP A 352 -39.10 19.62 2.87
CA ASP A 352 -40.11 19.26 1.88
C ASP A 352 -39.79 19.94 0.53
N ILE A 353 -39.59 19.11 -0.48
CA ILE A 353 -39.29 19.49 -1.86
C ILE A 353 -40.40 19.05 -2.83
N SER A 354 -41.54 18.58 -2.34
CA SER A 354 -42.66 18.04 -3.13
C SER A 354 -43.06 18.97 -4.28
N ARG A 355 -43.14 20.28 -3.99
CA ARG A 355 -43.53 21.31 -4.97
C ARG A 355 -42.44 21.68 -5.98
N LEU A 356 -41.24 21.13 -5.84
CA LEU A 356 -40.09 21.40 -6.70
C LEU A 356 -39.82 20.27 -7.69
N LEU A 357 -40.47 19.12 -7.49
CA LEU A 357 -40.34 17.95 -8.35
C LEU A 357 -41.23 18.05 -9.59
N GLU A 358 -40.76 17.43 -10.67
CA GLU A 358 -41.47 17.25 -11.92
C GLU A 358 -41.58 15.75 -12.25
N GLU A 359 -42.59 15.37 -13.03
CA GLU A 359 -42.68 14.01 -13.56
C GLU A 359 -41.45 13.72 -14.45
N GLY A 360 -40.83 12.55 -14.26
CA GLY A 360 -39.69 12.12 -15.04
C GLY A 360 -38.35 12.48 -14.40
N THR A 361 -37.42 13.07 -15.17
CA THR A 361 -36.04 13.31 -14.73
C THR A 361 -35.92 14.65 -14.02
N ASN A 362 -35.41 14.61 -12.79
CA ASN A 362 -35.21 15.75 -11.92
C ASN A 362 -33.71 15.99 -11.69
N PHE A 363 -33.34 17.23 -11.43
CA PHE A 363 -31.96 17.64 -11.18
C PHE A 363 -31.84 18.38 -9.85
N LEU A 364 -30.96 17.91 -8.98
CA LEU A 364 -30.53 18.58 -7.75
C LEU A 364 -29.17 19.22 -7.98
N ARG A 365 -29.00 20.48 -7.62
CA ARG A 365 -27.71 21.17 -7.58
C ARG A 365 -27.47 21.80 -6.22
N ILE A 366 -26.22 21.74 -5.73
CA ILE A 366 -25.81 22.36 -4.46
C ILE A 366 -24.63 23.28 -4.73
N TYR A 367 -24.82 24.56 -4.45
CA TYR A 367 -23.85 25.64 -4.59
C TYR A 367 -23.35 26.04 -3.20
N PRO A 368 -22.17 25.56 -2.74
CA PRO A 368 -21.66 25.87 -1.41
C PRO A 368 -21.30 27.36 -1.28
N GLU A 369 -21.77 27.99 -0.20
CA GLU A 369 -21.43 29.36 0.21
C GLU A 369 -20.51 29.39 1.45
N SER A 370 -20.34 28.24 2.12
CA SER A 370 -19.30 27.93 3.11
C SER A 370 -18.66 26.57 2.79
N GLU A 371 -17.50 26.26 3.38
CA GLU A 371 -16.93 24.90 3.32
C GLU A 371 -17.62 24.00 4.36
N PHE A 372 -18.06 22.80 3.96
CA PHE A 372 -18.65 21.81 4.88
C PHE A 372 -18.65 20.41 4.26
N ASN A 373 -18.87 19.37 5.08
CA ASN A 373 -18.96 17.98 4.64
C ASN A 373 -20.40 17.46 4.66
N ILE A 374 -20.88 16.86 3.58
CA ILE A 374 -22.15 16.12 3.55
C ILE A 374 -21.84 14.63 3.63
N ASP A 375 -22.17 14.00 4.76
CA ASP A 375 -21.96 12.57 4.97
C ASP A 375 -22.98 11.76 4.16
N LEU A 376 -24.25 12.19 4.18
CA LEU A 376 -25.34 11.54 3.46
C LEU A 376 -26.29 12.57 2.86
N LEU A 377 -26.61 12.39 1.59
CA LEU A 377 -27.64 13.13 0.87
C LEU A 377 -28.70 12.15 0.41
N LYS A 378 -29.94 12.39 0.81
CA LYS A 378 -31.06 11.51 0.50
C LYS A 378 -32.29 12.27 0.04
N ILE A 379 -32.99 11.75 -0.96
CA ILE A 379 -34.34 12.17 -1.32
C ILE A 379 -35.27 10.97 -1.15
N THR A 380 -36.31 11.10 -0.32
CA THR A 380 -37.31 10.07 -0.05
C THR A 380 -38.72 10.53 -0.36
N LEU A 381 -39.61 9.57 -0.66
CA LEU A 381 -41.05 9.74 -0.60
C LEU A 381 -41.56 9.09 0.69
N GLU A 382 -42.27 9.87 1.49
CA GLU A 382 -42.85 9.46 2.77
C GLU A 382 -44.37 9.54 2.68
N GLN A 383 -45.07 8.48 3.07
CA GLN A 383 -46.54 8.39 3.04
C GLN A 383 -47.20 8.93 4.31
#